data_AF-A0A4Q3VTR9-F1
#
_entry.id   AF-A0A4Q3VTR9-F1
#
_cell.length_a   1.000
_cell.length_b   1.000
_cell.length_c   1.000
_cell.angle_alpha   90.00
_cell.angle_beta   90.00
_cell.angle_gamma   90.00
#
_symmetry.space_group_name_H-M   'P 1'
#
loop_
_entity.id
_entity.type
_entity.pdbx_description
1 polymer ?
#
loop_
_entity_poly.entity_id
_entity_poly.type
_entity_poly.pdbx_seq_one_letter_code
_entity_poly.pdbx_strand_id
1 'polypeptide(L)'
;MAKPIKEITPANRLERWKKLWSKATPLDADATDAAFEEFQEAIVPGHMQKMFLKRFGVPKAQFGNRFFLDDTVEFTNWDLRLEKLIGASAEKVEAIVIYGSPDALEAHTFTGERRRTLRDLIIDDWQAACAIVRAGEKRVYVFIEPKMRGVIVRVIKGEGEEEEE
;
A
#
# COMPACT_ATOMS: atom_id res chain seq x y z
N MET A 1 -8.07 -25.09 -14.29
CA MET A 1 -6.84 -24.32 -14.01
C MET A 1 -7.12 -22.87 -14.39
N ALA A 2 -6.93 -21.92 -13.47
CA ALA A 2 -7.13 -20.50 -13.79
C ALA A 2 -6.04 -20.08 -14.81
N LYS A 3 -6.41 -19.26 -15.80
CA LYS A 3 -5.43 -18.72 -16.75
C LYS A 3 -4.37 -17.94 -15.97
N PRO A 4 -3.07 -18.07 -16.32
CA PRO A 4 -2.04 -17.28 -15.68
C PRO A 4 -2.39 -15.80 -15.86
N ILE A 5 -2.47 -15.09 -14.73
CA ILE A 5 -2.63 -13.65 -14.70
C ILE A 5 -1.29 -13.10 -15.22
N LYS A 6 -1.28 -12.54 -16.44
CA LYS A 6 -0.04 -12.00 -17.06
C LYS A 6 0.46 -10.73 -16.38
N GLU A 7 -0.43 -9.96 -15.76
CA GLU A 7 -0.13 -8.69 -15.07
C GLU A 7 -0.93 -8.66 -13.77
N ILE A 8 -0.24 -8.49 -12.64
CA ILE A 8 -0.84 -8.54 -11.30
C ILE A 8 -1.53 -7.21 -11.03
N THR A 9 -0.92 -6.11 -11.48
CA THR A 9 -1.53 -4.78 -11.51
C THR A 9 -2.79 -4.77 -12.38
N PRO A 10 -3.95 -4.35 -11.86
CA PRO A 10 -5.17 -4.26 -12.68
C PRO A 10 -5.03 -3.26 -13.84
N ALA A 11 -5.75 -3.53 -14.94
CA ALA A 11 -5.75 -2.67 -16.11
C ALA A 11 -6.13 -1.21 -15.78
N ASN A 12 -5.54 -0.26 -16.50
CA ASN A 12 -5.76 1.19 -16.38
C ASN A 12 -5.28 1.83 -15.05
N ARG A 13 -4.71 1.08 -14.10
CA ARG A 13 -4.22 1.64 -12.82
C ARG A 13 -3.02 2.57 -13.05
N LEU A 14 -2.05 2.14 -13.86
CA LEU A 14 -0.87 2.95 -14.21
C LEU A 14 -1.24 4.29 -14.87
N GLU A 15 -2.21 4.27 -15.78
CA GLU A 15 -2.68 5.49 -16.45
C GLU A 15 -3.41 6.44 -15.51
N ARG A 16 -4.21 5.90 -14.59
CA ARG A 16 -4.91 6.72 -13.59
C ARG A 16 -3.92 7.30 -12.57
N TRP A 17 -2.92 6.54 -12.12
CA TRP A 17 -1.84 7.08 -11.28
C TRP A 17 -1.09 8.19 -11.99
N LYS A 18 -0.73 8.01 -13.28
CA LYS A 18 -0.10 9.08 -14.06
C LYS A 18 -0.90 10.40 -14.08
N LYS A 19 -2.22 10.35 -13.95
CA LYS A 19 -3.10 11.55 -13.93
C LYS A 19 -3.20 12.19 -12.54
N LEU A 20 -3.18 11.39 -11.48
CA LEU A 20 -3.42 11.84 -10.10
C LEU A 20 -2.11 12.08 -9.32
N TRP A 21 -1.06 11.37 -9.70
CA TRP A 21 0.27 11.31 -9.12
C TRP A 21 1.32 11.58 -10.21
N SER A 22 2.51 10.99 -10.10
CA SER A 22 3.51 10.88 -11.15
C SER A 22 3.32 9.62 -11.99
N LYS A 23 4.15 9.47 -13.03
CA LYS A 23 4.32 8.18 -13.70
C LYS A 23 4.75 7.15 -12.64
N ALA A 24 4.04 6.03 -12.58
CA ALA A 24 4.43 4.90 -11.74
C ALA A 24 5.67 4.21 -12.33
N THR A 25 6.63 3.93 -11.46
CA THR A 25 7.87 3.24 -11.80
C THR A 25 7.84 1.86 -11.13
N PRO A 26 7.98 0.76 -11.89
CA PRO A 26 8.05 -0.57 -11.30
C PRO A 26 9.31 -0.70 -10.45
N LEU A 27 9.20 -1.35 -9.29
CA LEU A 27 10.35 -1.78 -8.51
C LEU A 27 10.89 -3.09 -9.09
N ASP A 28 12.18 -3.37 -8.88
CA ASP A 28 12.76 -4.68 -9.15
C ASP A 28 12.29 -5.72 -8.10
N ALA A 29 12.66 -6.98 -8.32
CA ALA A 29 12.23 -8.09 -7.47
C ALA A 29 12.74 -7.94 -6.03
N ASP A 30 14.02 -7.59 -5.86
CA ASP A 30 14.65 -7.47 -4.54
C ASP A 30 14.02 -6.33 -3.72
N ALA A 31 13.79 -5.17 -4.34
CA ALA A 31 13.11 -4.03 -3.71
C ALA A 31 11.64 -4.32 -3.43
N THR A 32 10.96 -5.08 -4.29
CA THR A 32 9.58 -5.53 -4.08
C THR A 32 9.48 -6.44 -2.86
N ASP A 33 10.36 -7.43 -2.76
CA ASP A 33 10.40 -8.39 -1.66
C ASP A 33 10.73 -7.70 -0.33
N ALA A 34 11.74 -6.82 -0.32
CA ALA A 34 12.10 -6.05 0.87
C ALA A 34 10.95 -5.17 1.37
N ALA A 35 10.25 -4.49 0.46
CA ALA A 35 9.10 -3.67 0.82
C ALA A 35 7.90 -4.50 1.33
N PHE A 36 7.75 -5.73 0.82
CA PHE A 36 6.73 -6.66 1.30
C PHE A 36 7.06 -7.25 2.67
N GLU A 37 8.33 -7.59 2.93
CA GLU A 37 8.81 -8.11 4.21
C GLU A 37 8.69 -7.05 5.32
N GLU A 38 9.15 -5.82 5.07
CA GLU A 38 8.99 -4.69 6.01
C GLU A 38 7.53 -4.47 6.40
N PHE A 39 6.63 -4.59 5.41
CA PHE A 39 5.21 -4.48 5.63
C PHE A 39 4.65 -5.64 6.48
N GLN A 40 5.10 -6.88 6.25
CA GLN A 40 4.66 -8.03 7.03
C GLN A 40 5.06 -7.90 8.50
N GLU A 41 6.30 -7.53 8.76
CA GLU A 41 6.82 -7.34 10.11
C GLU A 41 6.05 -6.26 10.88
N ALA A 42 5.63 -5.20 10.19
CA ALA A 42 4.92 -4.08 10.81
C ALA A 42 3.50 -4.43 11.28
N ILE A 43 2.82 -5.36 10.60
CA ILE A 43 1.37 -5.56 10.79
C ILE A 43 0.98 -6.98 11.19
N VAL A 44 1.74 -7.99 10.76
CA VAL A 44 1.35 -9.40 10.92
C VAL A 44 2.05 -9.97 12.14
N PRO A 45 1.31 -10.42 13.17
CA PRO A 45 1.91 -11.14 14.28
C PRO A 45 2.74 -12.33 13.76
N GLY A 46 3.93 -12.58 14.32
CA GLY A 46 4.83 -13.63 13.83
C GLY A 46 4.16 -15.00 13.67
N HIS A 47 3.28 -15.38 14.61
CA HIS A 47 2.52 -16.64 14.56
C HIS A 47 1.47 -16.70 13.43
N MET A 48 1.08 -15.55 12.86
CA MET A 48 0.10 -15.43 11.77
C MET A 48 0.76 -15.27 10.38
N GLN A 49 2.07 -15.03 10.27
CA GLN A 49 2.77 -14.80 9.00
C GLN A 49 2.51 -15.91 7.96
N LYS A 50 2.59 -17.18 8.36
CA LYS A 50 2.32 -18.31 7.46
C LYS A 50 0.87 -18.33 6.94
N MET A 51 -0.08 -17.90 7.77
CA MET A 51 -1.48 -17.84 7.37
C MET A 51 -1.74 -16.61 6.48
N PHE A 52 -1.09 -15.49 6.78
CA PHE A 52 -1.12 -14.27 5.98
C PHE A 52 -0.66 -14.54 4.55
N LEU A 53 0.53 -15.15 4.39
CA LEU A 53 1.11 -15.50 3.08
C LEU A 53 0.17 -16.38 2.24
N LYS A 54 -0.50 -17.35 2.86
CA LYS A 54 -1.48 -18.23 2.17
C LYS A 54 -2.74 -17.51 1.70
N ARG A 55 -3.05 -16.37 2.30
CA ARG A 55 -4.28 -15.61 2.04
C ARG A 55 -4.00 -14.33 1.22
N PHE A 56 -2.74 -13.90 1.14
CA PHE A 56 -2.34 -12.71 0.39
C PHE A 56 -2.58 -12.88 -1.11
N GLY A 57 -3.11 -11.84 -1.76
CA GLY A 57 -3.44 -11.90 -3.19
C GLY A 57 -4.67 -12.73 -3.56
N VAL A 58 -5.41 -13.30 -2.60
CA VAL A 58 -6.57 -14.18 -2.86
C VAL A 58 -7.88 -13.37 -2.90
N PRO A 59 -8.56 -13.22 -4.06
CA PRO A 59 -9.71 -12.30 -4.26
C PRO A 59 -10.98 -12.55 -3.44
N LYS A 60 -11.00 -13.55 -2.56
CA LYS A 60 -12.17 -13.98 -1.76
C LYS A 60 -11.81 -14.32 -0.31
N ALA A 61 -10.57 -14.10 0.11
CA ALA A 61 -10.15 -14.37 1.47
C ALA A 61 -10.66 -13.27 2.41
N GLN A 62 -11.63 -13.59 3.27
CA GLN A 62 -11.97 -12.71 4.39
C GLN A 62 -10.75 -12.62 5.33
N PHE A 63 -10.13 -11.45 5.36
CA PHE A 63 -9.04 -11.17 6.28
C PHE A 63 -9.60 -10.94 7.67
N GLY A 64 -10.40 -9.89 7.84
CA GLY A 64 -10.89 -9.46 9.14
C GLY A 64 -9.75 -8.98 10.05
N ASN A 65 -10.10 -8.36 11.18
CA ASN A 65 -9.13 -7.77 12.11
C ASN A 65 -8.10 -8.76 12.68
N ARG A 66 -8.30 -10.07 12.53
CA ARG A 66 -7.49 -11.16 13.10
C ARG A 66 -6.03 -11.25 12.61
N PHE A 67 -5.66 -10.54 11.54
CA PHE A 67 -4.31 -10.55 11.00
C PHE A 67 -3.46 -9.36 11.44
N PHE A 68 -4.06 -8.41 12.16
CA PHE A 68 -3.35 -7.24 12.63
C PHE A 68 -3.07 -7.32 14.12
N LEU A 69 -2.05 -6.58 14.55
CA LEU A 69 -1.82 -6.34 15.97
C LEU A 69 -2.92 -5.41 16.49
N ASP A 70 -3.56 -5.77 17.62
CA ASP A 70 -4.78 -5.13 18.12
C ASP A 70 -4.63 -3.62 18.41
N ASP A 71 -3.41 -3.16 18.73
CA ASP A 71 -3.14 -1.78 19.14
C ASP A 71 -2.52 -0.89 18.06
N THR A 72 -2.28 -1.41 16.84
CA THR A 72 -1.56 -0.65 15.80
C THR A 72 -2.42 -0.21 14.62
N VAL A 73 -3.70 -0.61 14.58
CA VAL A 73 -4.56 -0.44 13.40
C VAL A 73 -5.71 0.52 13.64
N GLU A 74 -5.76 1.58 12.83
CA GLU A 74 -6.88 2.51 12.74
C GLU A 74 -7.70 2.21 11.48
N PHE A 75 -9.00 1.98 11.64
CA PHE A 75 -9.92 1.85 10.49
C PHE A 75 -10.44 3.21 10.06
N THR A 76 -10.28 3.55 8.79
CA THR A 76 -10.75 4.83 8.24
C THR A 76 -11.43 4.68 6.88
N ASN A 77 -12.03 5.78 6.43
CA ASN A 77 -12.65 5.87 5.11
C ASN A 77 -11.67 6.40 4.05
N TRP A 78 -12.04 6.18 2.78
CA TRP A 78 -11.23 6.52 1.61
C TRP A 78 -11.02 8.01 1.35
N ASP A 79 -11.83 8.87 2.00
CA ASP A 79 -11.81 10.31 1.78
C ASP A 79 -10.83 11.03 2.72
N LEU A 80 -10.12 10.27 3.57
CA LEU A 80 -9.05 10.80 4.40
C LEU A 80 -7.91 11.33 3.51
N ARG A 81 -7.55 12.59 3.73
CA ARG A 81 -6.40 13.22 3.07
C ARG A 81 -5.10 12.74 3.67
N LEU A 82 -4.09 12.55 2.83
CA LEU A 82 -2.77 12.09 3.27
C LEU A 82 -2.12 13.05 4.27
N GLU A 83 -2.33 14.36 4.11
CA GLU A 83 -1.86 15.38 5.08
C GLU A 83 -2.31 15.13 6.53
N LYS A 84 -3.49 14.51 6.73
CA LYS A 84 -3.99 14.17 8.07
C LYS A 84 -3.31 12.95 8.67
N LEU A 85 -2.81 12.04 7.82
CA LEU A 85 -2.11 10.82 8.22
C LEU A 85 -0.64 11.09 8.52
N ILE A 86 0.01 11.90 7.69
CA ILE A 86 1.47 12.06 7.70
C ILE A 86 1.93 13.37 8.35
N GLY A 87 1.00 14.27 8.66
CA GLY A 87 1.29 15.63 9.13
C GLY A 87 1.62 16.61 7.99
N ALA A 88 1.78 17.89 8.33
CA ALA A 88 1.83 18.98 7.37
C ALA A 88 3.20 19.25 6.70
N SER A 89 4.23 18.43 6.96
CA SER A 89 5.62 18.86 6.79
C SER A 89 6.33 18.48 5.48
N ALA A 90 5.62 18.17 4.40
CA ALA A 90 6.18 18.07 3.04
C ALA A 90 5.11 18.37 1.96
N GLU A 91 5.47 19.04 0.87
CA GLU A 91 4.54 19.27 -0.26
C GLU A 91 4.29 17.98 -1.08
N LYS A 92 5.33 17.14 -1.22
CA LYS A 92 5.31 15.90 -1.98
C LYS A 92 5.42 14.66 -1.09
N VAL A 93 4.74 13.61 -1.51
CA VAL A 93 4.72 12.28 -0.91
C VAL A 93 5.09 11.24 -1.94
N GLU A 94 5.96 10.30 -1.61
CA GLU A 94 6.14 9.07 -2.37
C GLU A 94 5.18 8.01 -1.86
N ALA A 95 4.69 7.14 -2.73
CA ALA A 95 3.87 6.00 -2.42
C ALA A 95 4.38 4.76 -3.14
N ILE A 96 4.56 3.66 -2.40
CA ILE A 96 4.83 2.34 -2.97
C ILE A 96 3.55 1.50 -2.92
N VAL A 97 3.07 1.01 -4.06
CA VAL A 97 1.93 0.11 -4.20
C VAL A 97 2.35 -1.29 -4.60
N ILE A 98 2.05 -2.28 -3.76
CA ILE A 98 2.39 -3.69 -3.95
C ILE A 98 1.14 -4.51 -4.21
N TYR A 99 0.98 -5.00 -5.44
CA TYR A 99 -0.02 -6.00 -5.81
C TYR A 99 0.56 -7.41 -5.66
N GLY A 100 -0.24 -8.30 -5.06
CA GLY A 100 0.12 -9.71 -4.94
C GLY A 100 -0.90 -10.65 -5.56
N SER A 101 -0.39 -11.79 -5.99
CA SER A 101 -1.14 -13.00 -6.33
C SER A 101 -0.50 -14.20 -5.63
N PRO A 102 -1.13 -15.38 -5.61
CA PRO A 102 -0.53 -16.57 -5.02
C PRO A 102 0.85 -16.95 -5.58
N ASP A 103 1.16 -16.52 -6.81
CA ASP A 103 2.35 -16.96 -7.55
C ASP A 103 3.37 -15.85 -7.81
N ALA A 104 3.04 -14.58 -7.52
CA ALA A 104 3.91 -13.44 -7.83
C ALA A 104 3.54 -12.15 -7.06
N LEU A 105 4.52 -11.26 -6.94
CA LEU A 105 4.40 -9.89 -6.41
C LEU A 105 4.82 -8.87 -7.47
N GLU A 106 4.20 -7.70 -7.45
CA GLU A 106 4.49 -6.59 -8.35
C GLU A 106 4.34 -5.27 -7.58
N ALA A 107 5.38 -4.44 -7.58
CA ALA A 107 5.37 -3.18 -6.85
C ALA A 107 5.67 -1.98 -7.76
N HIS A 108 5.04 -0.84 -7.43
CA HIS A 108 5.24 0.43 -8.12
C HIS A 108 5.50 1.54 -7.12
N THR A 109 6.47 2.40 -7.41
CA THR A 109 6.65 3.69 -6.72
C THR A 109 6.12 4.85 -7.56
N PHE A 110 5.57 5.87 -6.92
CA PHE A 110 5.18 7.13 -7.54
C PHE A 110 5.15 8.26 -6.52
N THR A 111 5.27 9.50 -6.99
CA THR A 111 5.21 10.71 -6.15
C THR A 111 3.96 11.52 -6.45
N GLY A 112 3.45 12.25 -5.46
CA GLY A 112 2.26 13.08 -5.61
C GLY A 112 2.14 14.13 -4.52
N GLU A 113 1.08 14.91 -4.57
CA GLU A 113 0.84 15.99 -3.61
C GLU A 113 0.16 15.46 -2.35
N ARG A 114 0.52 15.99 -1.17
CA ARG A 114 -0.10 15.57 0.11
C ARG A 114 -1.61 15.86 0.25
N ARG A 115 -2.17 16.73 -0.60
CA ARG A 115 -3.62 17.05 -0.60
C ARG A 115 -4.48 15.93 -1.19
N ARG A 116 -3.85 14.93 -1.81
CA ARG A 116 -4.51 13.73 -2.32
C ARG A 116 -5.13 12.92 -1.19
N THR A 117 -6.13 12.14 -1.56
CA THR A 117 -6.86 11.24 -0.65
C THR A 117 -6.36 9.81 -0.80
N LEU A 118 -6.70 8.95 0.17
CA LEU A 118 -6.47 7.51 0.04
C LEU A 118 -7.13 6.93 -1.21
N ARG A 119 -8.27 7.48 -1.65
CA ARG A 119 -8.94 7.12 -2.91
C ARG A 119 -8.10 7.40 -4.15
N ASP A 120 -7.35 8.50 -4.16
CA ASP A 120 -6.50 8.85 -5.31
C ASP A 120 -5.32 7.88 -5.45
N LEU A 121 -4.90 7.31 -4.34
CA LEU A 121 -3.78 6.39 -4.18
C LEU A 121 -4.19 4.95 -4.48
N ILE A 122 -5.26 4.53 -3.83
CA ILE A 122 -5.87 3.22 -3.96
C ILE A 122 -7.03 3.39 -4.92
N ILE A 123 -6.67 3.32 -6.19
CA ILE A 123 -7.64 3.39 -7.26
C ILE A 123 -8.29 2.02 -7.31
N ASP A 124 -9.32 1.77 -6.50
CA ASP A 124 -10.13 0.55 -6.60
C ASP A 124 -11.61 0.91 -6.76
N ASP A 125 -12.35 0.06 -7.48
CA ASP A 125 -13.75 0.32 -7.87
C ASP A 125 -14.74 -0.16 -6.78
N TRP A 126 -14.22 -0.60 -5.62
CA TRP A 126 -14.99 -1.12 -4.49
C TRP A 126 -14.45 -0.53 -3.18
N GLN A 127 -15.31 0.13 -2.39
CA GLN A 127 -14.87 0.89 -1.21
C GLN A 127 -15.56 0.40 0.07
N ALA A 128 -14.95 -0.58 0.75
CA ALA A 128 -15.16 -0.84 2.18
C ALA A 128 -14.11 -0.09 3.02
N ALA A 129 -14.19 -0.07 4.35
CA ALA A 129 -13.18 0.58 5.20
C ALA A 129 -11.76 0.05 4.93
N CYS A 130 -10.74 0.92 5.04
CA CYS A 130 -9.34 0.52 4.98
C CYS A 130 -8.72 0.50 6.39
N ALA A 131 -7.82 -0.44 6.62
CA ALA A 131 -6.98 -0.49 7.82
C ALA A 131 -5.71 0.34 7.58
N ILE A 132 -5.35 1.16 8.56
CA ILE A 132 -4.17 2.02 8.55
C ILE A 132 -3.29 1.63 9.71
N VAL A 133 -2.01 1.38 9.43
CA VAL A 133 -1.00 1.08 10.46
C VAL A 133 0.09 2.13 10.41
N ARG A 134 0.37 2.75 11.56
CA ARG A 134 1.45 3.72 11.69
C ARG A 134 2.67 3.05 12.32
N ALA A 135 3.66 2.73 11.49
CA ALA A 135 4.89 2.03 11.93
C ALA A 135 6.02 2.99 12.35
N GLY A 136 5.71 4.28 12.47
CA GLY A 136 6.64 5.30 12.93
C GLY A 136 6.08 6.69 12.69
N GLU A 137 6.87 7.72 13.02
CA GLU A 137 6.43 9.11 12.90
C GLU A 137 6.07 9.47 11.44
N LYS A 138 6.77 8.88 10.46
CA LYS A 138 6.71 9.24 9.03
C LYS A 138 6.34 8.09 8.10
N ARG A 139 5.96 6.91 8.61
CA ARG A 139 5.58 5.73 7.80
C ARG A 139 4.18 5.27 8.15
N VAL A 140 3.34 5.20 7.13
CA VAL A 140 1.96 4.76 7.22
C VAL A 140 1.78 3.64 6.20
N TYR A 141 1.19 2.52 6.62
CA TYR A 141 0.79 1.40 5.78
C TYR A 141 -0.74 1.39 5.67
N VAL A 142 -1.26 1.21 4.46
CA VAL A 142 -2.69 1.15 4.20
C VAL A 142 -3.05 -0.24 3.68
N PHE A 143 -4.21 -0.75 4.08
CA PHE A 143 -4.68 -2.09 3.75
C PHE A 143 -6.17 -2.10 3.37
N ILE A 144 -6.51 -2.86 2.32
CA ILE A 144 -7.87 -2.93 1.75
C ILE A 144 -8.51 -4.29 2.01
N GLU A 145 -9.66 -4.29 2.70
CA GLU A 145 -10.55 -5.45 2.78
C GLU A 145 -11.70 -5.38 1.76
N PRO A 146 -12.34 -6.50 1.34
CA PRO A 146 -12.13 -7.90 1.74
C PRO A 146 -11.46 -8.78 0.66
N LYS A 147 -10.96 -8.21 -0.45
CA LYS A 147 -10.46 -8.99 -1.60
C LYS A 147 -8.95 -9.02 -1.76
N MET A 148 -8.18 -8.28 -0.95
CA MET A 148 -6.74 -8.50 -0.86
C MET A 148 -6.00 -8.52 -2.21
N ARG A 149 -6.42 -7.69 -3.16
CA ARG A 149 -5.55 -7.32 -4.28
C ARG A 149 -4.67 -6.21 -3.73
N GLY A 150 -3.55 -6.64 -3.15
CA GLY A 150 -2.72 -5.85 -2.26
C GLY A 150 -2.49 -4.45 -2.80
N VAL A 151 -2.67 -3.46 -1.93
CA VAL A 151 -2.08 -2.16 -2.13
C VAL A 151 -1.48 -1.82 -0.78
N ILE A 152 -0.19 -2.11 -0.65
CA ILE A 152 0.62 -1.47 0.37
C ILE A 152 0.72 -0.01 -0.05
N VAL A 153 0.75 0.93 0.88
CA VAL A 153 1.10 2.31 0.57
C VAL A 153 2.17 2.62 1.57
N ARG A 154 3.38 2.91 1.11
CA ARG A 154 4.42 3.47 1.98
C ARG A 154 4.56 4.94 1.65
N VAL A 155 4.26 5.83 2.60
CA VAL A 155 4.66 7.23 2.45
C VAL A 155 6.15 7.38 2.75
N ILE A 156 6.96 7.65 1.73
CA ILE A 156 8.34 8.12 1.91
C ILE A 156 8.30 9.62 1.62
N LYS A 157 8.70 10.46 2.58
CA LYS A 157 9.00 11.85 2.26
C LYS A 157 10.19 11.84 1.31
N GLY A 158 10.13 12.63 0.24
CA GLY A 158 11.37 13.02 -0.44
C GLY A 158 12.31 13.59 0.61
N GLU A 159 13.58 13.20 0.56
CA GLU A 159 14.64 13.95 1.23
C GLU A 159 14.42 15.41 0.86
N GLY A 160 14.03 16.22 1.85
CA GLY A 160 14.10 17.66 1.68
C GLY A 160 15.56 17.95 1.44
N GLU A 161 15.81 18.64 0.33
CA GLU A 161 16.98 19.46 0.01
C GLU A 161 18.10 19.36 1.06
N GLU A 162 19.26 18.88 0.60
CA GLU A 162 20.54 19.05 1.29
C GLU A 162 20.55 20.39 2.01
N GLU A 163 20.86 20.37 3.31
CA GLU A 163 21.26 21.56 4.03
C GLU A 163 22.45 22.17 3.27
N GLU A 164 22.19 23.16 2.42
CA GLU A 164 23.22 24.07 1.95
C GLU A 164 23.68 24.88 3.18
N GLU A 165 24.73 24.40 3.85
CA GLU A 165 25.64 25.23 4.66
C GLU A 165 26.50 26.13 3.76
#